data_AF-A0A930Z229-F1
#
_entry.id   AF-A0A930Z229-F1
#
_cell.length_a   1.000
_cell.length_b   1.000
_cell.length_c   1.000
_cell.angle_alpha   90.00
_cell.angle_beta   90.00
_cell.angle_gamma   90.00
#
_symmetry.space_group_name_H-M   'P 1'
#
loop_
_entity.id
_entity.type
_entity.pdbx_description
1 polymer ?
#
loop_
_entity_poly.entity_id
_entity_poly.type
_entity_poly.pdbx_seq_one_letter_code
_entity_poly.pdbx_strand_id
1 'polypeptide(L)'
;MKALCGVEAHAAALAGLPVMTPVRLSKLLDGFKPEMAWSAVRAGTHPADPRRRFAYEARKTDVPEVGERYTRAGVRVLLPDAADYPSMLVGDPGAPAVLFALGDPTAPEGRPRVAIVGTRSATHYGRQVASDLASELAGAGVVVVSGLARGIDGAAHAGVVRGAADVGAPPVAVVGTGLDVVYPSSNGELWSEVADRGVIFSESPLGRQPRPGVFPARNRIIAALSDVVVVVESHYGGGSLYTAEAAARRSIPVCAVPGSVHSRASEGTNALLVDGCVPVRDATDVLVAISLARAGRESEVGPGSSSAPGARTSRSTPNHPTRSTTGGRRPQASAEAAMDAPQRAVWEAVDDTPTAFETILIRTDLTIPAAAEACEHLVEQGQLVAGAGWWSKS
;
A
#
# COMPACT_ATOMS: atom_id res chain seq x y z
N MET A 1 -22.07 12.79 -13.77
CA MET A 1 -21.71 12.76 -12.33
C MET A 1 -22.10 14.10 -11.72
N LYS A 2 -22.73 14.14 -10.54
CA LYS A 2 -23.01 15.40 -9.84
C LYS A 2 -21.67 16.03 -9.40
N ALA A 3 -21.58 17.36 -9.35
CA ALA A 3 -20.38 18.02 -8.86
C ALA A 3 -20.04 17.55 -7.44
N LEU A 4 -18.79 17.11 -7.23
CA LEU A 4 -18.24 16.81 -5.91
C LEU A 4 -18.31 18.06 -5.05
N CYS A 5 -19.09 18.00 -3.97
CA CYS A 5 -19.32 19.12 -3.06
C CYS A 5 -19.34 18.63 -1.62
N GLY A 6 -19.01 19.49 -0.65
CA GLY A 6 -19.07 19.12 0.76
C GLY A 6 -17.86 18.28 1.18
N VAL A 7 -18.11 17.17 1.88
CA VAL A 7 -17.10 16.36 2.58
C VAL A 7 -15.97 15.92 1.65
N GLU A 8 -16.32 15.36 0.50
CA GLU A 8 -15.37 14.77 -0.45
C GLU A 8 -14.47 15.82 -1.11
N ALA A 9 -15.01 17.00 -1.43
CA ALA A 9 -14.22 18.09 -2.00
C ALA A 9 -13.17 18.61 -1.00
N HIS A 10 -13.53 18.68 0.29
CA HIS A 10 -12.59 19.06 1.35
C HIS A 10 -11.53 17.97 1.59
N ALA A 11 -11.92 16.69 1.54
CA ALA A 11 -10.98 15.58 1.64
C ALA A 11 -9.94 15.58 0.51
N ALA A 12 -10.41 15.78 -0.73
CA ALA A 12 -9.55 15.92 -1.90
C ALA A 12 -8.64 17.15 -1.82
N ALA A 13 -9.16 18.28 -1.33
CA ALA A 13 -8.38 19.49 -1.13
C ALA A 13 -7.28 19.30 -0.08
N LEU A 14 -7.59 18.66 1.06
CA LEU A 14 -6.61 18.30 2.09
C LEU A 14 -5.52 17.39 1.52
N ALA A 15 -5.90 16.33 0.81
CA ALA A 15 -4.97 15.41 0.18
C ALA A 15 -4.05 16.11 -0.85
N GLY A 16 -4.58 17.12 -1.54
CA GLY A 16 -3.87 17.90 -2.56
C GLY A 16 -2.89 18.95 -2.03
N LEU A 17 -2.85 19.22 -0.71
CA LEU A 17 -1.95 20.22 -0.14
C LEU A 17 -0.48 19.87 -0.41
N PRO A 18 0.41 20.87 -0.61
CA PRO A 18 1.81 20.61 -0.89
C PRO A 18 2.48 19.82 0.24
N VAL A 19 3.36 18.88 -0.13
CA VAL A 19 4.09 18.01 0.81
C VAL A 19 3.18 17.14 1.70
N MET A 20 1.89 17.00 1.35
CA MET A 20 0.98 16.07 2.00
C MET A 20 1.43 14.62 1.74
N THR A 21 1.38 13.81 2.80
CA THR A 21 1.63 12.37 2.74
C THR A 21 0.41 11.64 3.32
N PRO A 22 0.16 10.38 2.96
CA PRO A 22 -0.92 9.55 3.52
C PRO A 22 -1.03 9.62 5.05
N VAL A 23 0.11 9.55 5.74
CA VAL A 23 0.17 9.61 7.20
C VAL A 23 -0.24 10.98 7.72
N ARG A 24 0.28 12.06 7.11
CA ARG A 24 -0.08 13.42 7.53
C ARG A 24 -1.57 13.66 7.30
N LEU A 25 -2.10 13.19 6.19
CA LEU A 25 -3.53 13.27 5.89
C LEU A 25 -4.36 12.49 6.91
N SER A 26 -3.95 11.28 7.27
CA SER A 26 -4.58 10.50 8.33
C SER A 26 -4.56 11.25 9.67
N LYS A 27 -3.42 11.83 10.08
CA LYS A 27 -3.32 12.67 11.30
C LYS A 27 -4.18 13.93 11.25
N LEU A 28 -4.43 14.50 10.06
CA LEU A 28 -5.33 15.65 9.90
C LEU A 28 -6.82 15.25 9.95
N LEU A 29 -7.15 14.01 9.61
CA LEU A 29 -8.52 13.50 9.60
C LEU A 29 -8.87 12.69 10.86
N ASP A 30 -7.89 12.40 11.72
CA ASP A 30 -8.09 11.66 12.96
C ASP A 30 -9.00 12.44 13.93
N GLY A 31 -10.23 11.96 14.09
CA GLY A 31 -11.27 12.62 14.89
C GLY A 31 -11.90 13.86 14.23
N PHE A 32 -11.57 14.16 12.97
CA PHE A 32 -12.11 15.31 12.24
C PHE A 32 -12.84 14.89 10.97
N LYS A 33 -14.04 15.44 10.76
CA LYS A 33 -14.64 15.49 9.42
C LYS A 33 -13.78 16.38 8.51
N PRO A 34 -13.61 16.04 7.22
CA PRO A 34 -12.80 16.80 6.27
C PRO A 34 -13.05 18.32 6.26
N GLU A 35 -14.30 18.79 6.38
CA GLU A 35 -14.61 20.22 6.38
C GLU A 35 -14.12 20.93 7.64
N MET A 36 -14.19 20.25 8.79
CA MET A 36 -13.66 20.76 10.05
C MET A 36 -12.13 20.79 10.02
N ALA A 37 -11.51 19.69 9.56
CA ALA A 37 -10.06 19.62 9.39
C ALA A 37 -9.55 20.72 8.46
N TRP A 38 -10.19 20.92 7.31
CA TRP A 38 -9.86 21.99 6.38
C TRP A 38 -9.99 23.39 7.00
N SER A 39 -11.09 23.65 7.70
CA SER A 39 -11.31 24.93 8.39
C SER A 39 -10.23 25.21 9.44
N ALA A 40 -9.88 24.20 10.24
CA ALA A 40 -8.84 24.32 11.26
C ALA A 40 -7.44 24.50 10.64
N VAL A 41 -7.12 23.77 9.57
CA VAL A 41 -5.85 23.92 8.80
C VAL A 41 -5.76 25.32 8.20
N ARG A 42 -6.81 25.79 7.52
CA ARG A 42 -6.87 27.14 6.92
C ARG A 42 -6.71 28.26 7.97
N ALA A 43 -7.29 28.06 9.17
CA ALA A 43 -7.12 28.97 10.30
C ALA A 43 -5.73 28.88 10.96
N GLY A 44 -4.96 27.81 10.71
CA GLY A 44 -3.68 27.55 11.37
C GLY A 44 -3.82 27.10 12.82
N THR A 45 -4.91 26.40 13.13
CA THR A 45 -5.30 25.94 14.48
C THR A 45 -5.35 24.42 14.61
N HIS A 46 -5.11 23.69 13.52
CA HIS A 46 -5.17 22.23 13.53
C HIS A 46 -4.06 21.62 14.42
N PRO A 47 -4.38 20.75 15.39
CA PRO A 47 -3.39 20.23 16.34
C PRO A 47 -2.28 19.40 15.66
N ALA A 48 -2.61 18.67 14.60
CA ALA A 48 -1.64 17.92 13.79
C ALA A 48 -0.84 18.78 12.78
N ASP A 49 -1.06 20.10 12.71
CA ASP A 49 -0.21 21.05 11.96
C ASP A 49 0.23 22.24 12.84
N PRO A 50 1.00 21.99 13.92
CA PRO A 50 1.37 23.04 14.88
C PRO A 50 2.28 24.10 14.27
N ARG A 51 3.03 23.74 13.21
CA ARG A 51 3.89 24.67 12.46
C ARG A 51 3.15 25.39 11.33
N ARG A 52 1.85 25.16 11.18
CA ARG A 52 0.97 25.81 10.17
C ARG A 52 1.50 25.66 8.75
N ARG A 53 2.12 24.51 8.46
CA ARG A 53 2.77 24.22 7.17
C ARG A 53 1.80 24.34 6.00
N PHE A 54 0.53 24.03 6.23
CA PHE A 54 -0.47 23.97 5.17
C PHE A 54 -1.40 25.19 5.14
N ALA A 55 -1.40 26.03 6.18
CA ALA A 55 -2.38 27.10 6.34
C ALA A 55 -2.36 28.12 5.19
N TYR A 56 -1.17 28.45 4.68
CA TYR A 56 -1.03 29.39 3.57
C TYR A 56 -1.69 28.88 2.28
N GLU A 57 -1.39 27.64 1.89
CA GLU A 57 -1.93 27.02 0.69
C GLU A 57 -3.43 26.73 0.83
N ALA A 58 -3.89 26.32 2.02
CA ALA A 58 -5.30 26.13 2.31
C ALA A 58 -6.10 27.45 2.21
N ARG A 59 -5.51 28.62 2.50
CA ARG A 59 -6.17 29.93 2.33
C ARG A 59 -6.32 30.34 0.86
N LYS A 60 -5.45 29.85 -0.01
CA LYS A 60 -5.46 30.13 -1.45
C LYS A 60 -6.30 29.14 -2.26
N THR A 61 -6.52 27.96 -1.72
CA THR A 61 -7.22 26.88 -2.43
C THR A 61 -8.73 27.13 -2.41
N ASP A 62 -9.35 27.13 -3.59
CA ASP A 62 -10.79 27.11 -3.76
C ASP A 62 -11.30 25.66 -3.76
N VAL A 63 -11.98 25.26 -2.68
CA VAL A 63 -12.45 23.87 -2.50
C VAL A 63 -13.52 23.48 -3.53
N PRO A 64 -14.55 24.30 -3.81
CA PRO A 64 -15.43 24.09 -4.96
C PRO A 64 -14.70 23.81 -6.28
N GLU A 65 -13.67 24.60 -6.62
CA GLU A 65 -12.88 24.39 -7.85
C GLU A 65 -12.15 23.03 -7.83
N VAL A 66 -11.61 22.63 -6.68
CA VAL A 66 -11.03 21.29 -6.51
C VAL A 66 -12.07 20.21 -6.80
N GLY A 67 -13.28 20.31 -6.21
CA GLY A 67 -14.37 19.36 -6.45
C GLY A 67 -14.77 19.25 -7.94
N GLU A 68 -14.84 20.38 -8.64
CA GLU A 68 -15.09 20.41 -10.08
C GLU A 68 -14.01 19.70 -10.89
N ARG A 69 -12.73 19.85 -10.52
CA ARG A 69 -11.62 19.15 -11.19
C ARG A 69 -11.74 17.63 -11.09
N TYR A 70 -12.07 17.10 -9.91
CA TYR A 70 -12.30 15.66 -9.73
C TYR A 70 -13.53 15.19 -10.49
N THR A 71 -14.61 15.98 -10.48
CA THR A 71 -15.83 15.67 -11.23
C THR A 71 -15.55 15.58 -12.73
N ARG A 72 -14.80 16.54 -13.28
CA ARG A 72 -14.42 16.59 -14.69
C ARG A 72 -13.50 15.44 -15.09
N ALA A 73 -12.63 15.02 -14.18
CA ALA A 73 -11.76 13.86 -14.37
C ALA A 73 -12.48 12.50 -14.22
N GLY A 74 -13.77 12.49 -13.82
CA GLY A 74 -14.51 11.26 -13.56
C GLY A 74 -14.01 10.49 -12.33
N VAL A 75 -13.26 11.15 -11.44
CA VAL A 75 -12.65 10.53 -10.27
C VAL A 75 -13.53 10.73 -9.05
N ARG A 76 -13.85 9.62 -8.38
CA ARG A 76 -14.54 9.61 -7.09
C ARG A 76 -13.54 9.76 -5.96
N VAL A 77 -14.00 10.33 -4.84
CA VAL A 77 -13.25 10.50 -3.61
C VAL A 77 -13.99 9.74 -2.53
N LEU A 78 -13.35 8.70 -1.99
CA LEU A 78 -13.92 7.75 -1.06
C LEU A 78 -13.32 7.96 0.33
N LEU A 79 -14.18 7.99 1.33
CA LEU A 79 -13.80 8.09 2.74
C LEU A 79 -14.15 6.78 3.45
N PRO A 80 -13.45 6.40 4.53
CA PRO A 80 -13.66 5.10 5.19
C PRO A 80 -15.10 4.82 5.68
N ASP A 81 -15.93 5.85 5.86
CA ASP A 81 -17.34 5.74 6.25
C ASP A 81 -18.32 5.71 5.06
N ALA A 82 -17.83 5.85 3.83
CA ALA A 82 -18.63 5.78 2.62
C ALA A 82 -18.99 4.33 2.27
N ALA A 83 -20.21 4.11 1.79
CA ALA A 83 -20.71 2.77 1.44
C ALA A 83 -19.96 2.12 0.26
N ASP A 84 -19.33 2.92 -0.60
CA ASP A 84 -18.52 2.48 -1.72
C ASP A 84 -17.01 2.48 -1.43
N TYR A 85 -16.60 2.73 -0.18
CA TYR A 85 -15.24 2.47 0.27
C TYR A 85 -15.03 0.95 0.38
N PRO A 86 -13.92 0.39 -0.17
CA PRO A 86 -13.74 -1.06 -0.20
C PRO A 86 -13.78 -1.67 1.20
N SER A 87 -14.68 -2.62 1.42
CA SER A 87 -14.93 -3.20 2.75
C SER A 87 -13.67 -3.86 3.34
N MET A 88 -12.82 -4.40 2.48
CA MET A 88 -11.51 -4.98 2.77
C MET A 88 -10.53 -4.02 3.44
N LEU A 89 -10.68 -2.72 3.20
CA LEU A 89 -9.78 -1.70 3.75
C LEU A 89 -10.31 -1.16 5.08
N VAL A 90 -11.57 -1.43 5.44
CA VAL A 90 -12.15 -0.98 6.71
C VAL A 90 -11.44 -1.69 7.87
N GLY A 91 -10.79 -0.92 8.73
CA GLY A 91 -10.03 -1.43 9.87
C GLY A 91 -8.61 -1.94 9.54
N ASP A 92 -8.19 -1.89 8.27
CA ASP A 92 -6.81 -2.21 7.92
C ASP A 92 -5.84 -1.13 8.45
N PRO A 93 -4.72 -1.48 9.10
CA PRO A 93 -3.74 -0.50 9.60
C PRO A 93 -3.11 0.37 8.50
N GLY A 94 -3.16 -0.11 7.26
CA GLY A 94 -2.74 0.59 6.07
C GLY A 94 -3.93 1.08 5.22
N ALA A 95 -5.10 1.31 5.80
CA ALA A 95 -6.23 1.90 5.09
C ALA A 95 -5.94 3.37 4.69
N PRO A 96 -6.16 3.74 3.42
CA PRO A 96 -6.12 5.15 3.01
C PRO A 96 -7.19 5.99 3.71
N ALA A 97 -6.78 7.10 4.34
CA ALA A 97 -7.74 8.06 4.92
C ALA A 97 -8.62 8.74 3.85
N VAL A 98 -8.11 8.84 2.63
CA VAL A 98 -8.84 9.23 1.42
C VAL A 98 -8.38 8.31 0.30
N LEU A 99 -9.33 7.66 -0.38
CA LEU A 99 -9.06 6.79 -1.53
C LEU A 99 -9.73 7.38 -2.77
N PHE A 100 -8.98 7.55 -3.85
CA PHE A 100 -9.51 8.00 -5.13
C PHE A 100 -9.81 6.80 -6.01
N ALA A 101 -10.91 6.86 -6.78
CA ALA A 101 -11.33 5.78 -7.67
C ALA A 101 -11.74 6.31 -9.05
N LEU A 102 -11.28 5.64 -10.10
CA LEU A 102 -11.71 5.82 -11.48
C LEU A 102 -12.33 4.50 -11.95
N GLY A 103 -13.61 4.52 -12.33
CA GLY A 103 -14.41 3.31 -12.61
C GLY A 103 -15.44 3.01 -11.52
N ASP A 104 -15.77 1.74 -11.33
CA ASP A 104 -16.72 1.26 -10.32
C ASP A 104 -16.00 0.82 -9.03
N PRO A 105 -16.01 1.62 -7.96
CA PRO A 105 -15.33 1.28 -6.70
C PRO A 105 -15.88 0.03 -6.01
N THR A 106 -17.07 -0.45 -6.38
CA THR A 106 -17.67 -1.67 -5.82
C THR A 106 -17.22 -2.95 -6.54
N ALA A 107 -16.46 -2.84 -7.62
CA ALA A 107 -15.94 -3.96 -8.40
C ALA A 107 -15.26 -5.10 -7.60
N PRO A 108 -14.49 -4.85 -6.52
CA PRO A 108 -13.90 -5.94 -5.74
C PRO A 108 -14.85 -6.65 -4.77
N GLU A 109 -16.05 -6.10 -4.52
CA GLU A 109 -16.95 -6.58 -3.47
C GLU A 109 -17.58 -7.94 -3.81
N GLY A 110 -17.84 -8.74 -2.76
CA GLY A 110 -18.57 -10.01 -2.88
C GLY A 110 -17.87 -11.13 -3.65
N ARG A 111 -16.62 -10.95 -4.08
CA ARG A 111 -15.87 -11.90 -4.91
C ARG A 111 -14.59 -12.41 -4.23
N PRO A 112 -14.09 -13.61 -4.60
CA PRO A 112 -12.72 -14.01 -4.29
C PRO A 112 -11.73 -13.08 -4.98
N ARG A 113 -10.62 -12.73 -4.32
CA ARG A 113 -9.60 -11.83 -4.89
C ARG A 113 -8.19 -12.37 -4.79
N VAL A 114 -7.37 -12.09 -5.80
CA VAL A 114 -5.95 -12.43 -5.83
C VAL A 114 -5.12 -11.25 -6.30
N ALA A 115 -4.03 -10.93 -5.59
CA ALA A 115 -3.01 -10.06 -6.15
C ALA A 115 -2.07 -10.84 -7.04
N ILE A 116 -1.82 -10.38 -8.27
CA ILE A 116 -0.76 -10.91 -9.13
C ILE A 116 0.28 -9.82 -9.32
N VAL A 117 1.48 -10.03 -8.79
CA VAL A 117 2.55 -9.02 -8.74
C VAL A 117 3.89 -9.60 -9.17
N GLY A 118 4.80 -8.72 -9.59
CA GLY A 118 6.17 -9.12 -9.87
C GLY A 118 7.04 -8.02 -10.44
N THR A 119 8.17 -8.42 -11.01
CA THR A 119 9.18 -7.51 -11.55
C THR A 119 8.66 -6.67 -12.72
N ARG A 120 9.12 -5.43 -12.78
CA ARG A 120 8.89 -4.52 -13.93
C ARG A 120 9.66 -4.93 -15.17
N SER A 121 10.75 -5.68 -14.99
CA SER A 121 11.61 -6.22 -16.04
C SER A 121 11.38 -7.72 -16.20
N ALA A 122 10.11 -8.10 -16.36
CA ALA A 122 9.70 -9.50 -16.49
C ALA A 122 10.30 -10.17 -17.72
N THR A 123 10.54 -11.47 -17.63
CA THR A 123 10.89 -12.30 -18.77
C THR A 123 9.66 -12.51 -19.67
N HIS A 124 9.86 -13.09 -20.86
CA HIS A 124 8.73 -13.54 -21.68
C HIS A 124 7.90 -14.59 -20.93
N TYR A 125 8.58 -15.53 -20.26
CA TYR A 125 7.94 -16.56 -19.44
C TYR A 125 7.07 -15.93 -18.34
N GLY A 126 7.62 -15.01 -17.54
CA GLY A 126 6.87 -14.36 -16.47
C GLY A 126 5.65 -13.60 -16.97
N ARG A 127 5.76 -12.89 -18.10
CA ARG A 127 4.60 -12.21 -18.72
C ARG A 127 3.52 -13.20 -19.15
N GLN A 128 3.91 -14.31 -19.78
CA GLN A 128 2.98 -15.35 -20.22
C GLN A 128 2.23 -15.94 -19.02
N VAL A 129 2.97 -16.38 -17.99
CA VAL A 129 2.38 -16.95 -16.76
C VAL A 129 1.43 -15.97 -16.09
N ALA A 130 1.84 -14.71 -15.91
CA ALA A 130 0.98 -13.69 -15.31
C ALA A 130 -0.31 -13.46 -16.11
N SER A 131 -0.21 -13.43 -17.44
CA SER A 131 -1.35 -13.24 -18.32
C SER A 131 -2.30 -14.43 -18.30
N ASP A 132 -1.78 -15.65 -18.32
CA ASP A 132 -2.59 -16.88 -18.34
C ASP A 132 -3.29 -17.08 -17.00
N LEU A 133 -2.56 -16.98 -15.88
CA LEU A 133 -3.16 -17.02 -14.54
C LEU A 133 -4.28 -15.99 -14.41
N ALA A 134 -4.02 -14.73 -14.78
CA ALA A 134 -5.01 -13.68 -14.65
C ALA A 134 -6.25 -13.89 -15.54
N SER A 135 -6.04 -14.39 -16.76
CA SER A 135 -7.12 -14.70 -17.70
C SER A 135 -8.02 -15.82 -17.17
N GLU A 136 -7.43 -16.92 -16.70
CA GLU A 136 -8.16 -18.07 -16.17
C GLU A 136 -8.90 -17.73 -14.87
N LEU A 137 -8.23 -17.02 -13.95
CA LEU A 137 -8.81 -16.63 -12.67
C LEU A 137 -9.96 -15.63 -12.85
N ALA A 138 -9.80 -14.63 -13.72
CA ALA A 138 -10.87 -13.70 -14.04
C ALA A 138 -12.07 -14.40 -14.69
N GLY A 139 -11.83 -15.34 -15.61
CA GLY A 139 -12.88 -16.17 -16.21
C GLY A 139 -13.60 -17.06 -15.19
N ALA A 140 -12.91 -17.48 -14.12
CA ALA A 140 -13.49 -18.20 -12.98
C ALA A 140 -14.18 -17.30 -11.94
N GLY A 141 -14.32 -16.00 -12.20
CA GLY A 141 -14.98 -15.06 -11.30
C GLY A 141 -14.11 -14.52 -10.15
N VAL A 142 -12.79 -14.74 -10.18
CA VAL A 142 -11.83 -14.18 -9.23
C VAL A 142 -11.35 -12.81 -9.67
N VAL A 143 -11.48 -11.82 -8.78
CA VAL A 143 -10.97 -10.46 -9.02
C VAL A 143 -9.45 -10.47 -8.93
N VAL A 144 -8.79 -10.07 -10.02
CA VAL A 144 -7.34 -9.90 -10.05
C VAL A 144 -6.99 -8.45 -9.70
N VAL A 145 -6.22 -8.31 -8.62
CA VAL A 145 -5.70 -7.03 -8.11
C VAL A 145 -4.24 -6.87 -8.56
N SER A 146 -3.88 -5.75 -9.19
CA SER A 146 -2.48 -5.48 -9.50
C SER A 146 -2.17 -4.00 -9.61
N GLY A 147 -0.93 -3.67 -9.97
CA GLY A 147 -0.39 -2.32 -9.88
C GLY A 147 -0.35 -1.53 -11.18
N LEU A 148 -0.83 -2.09 -12.29
CA LEU A 148 -0.77 -1.51 -13.65
C LEU A 148 0.64 -1.06 -14.09
N ALA A 149 1.70 -1.54 -13.44
CA ALA A 149 3.08 -1.25 -13.79
C ALA A 149 3.52 -1.99 -15.07
N ARG A 150 4.74 -1.70 -15.55
CA ARG A 150 5.39 -2.54 -16.58
C ARG A 150 5.59 -3.97 -16.06
N GLY A 151 5.79 -4.91 -16.98
CA GLY A 151 6.16 -6.29 -16.64
C GLY A 151 4.96 -7.10 -16.18
N ILE A 152 5.09 -7.75 -15.02
CA ILE A 152 4.08 -8.69 -14.50
C ILE A 152 2.71 -8.01 -14.31
N ASP A 153 2.66 -6.85 -13.67
CA ASP A 153 1.38 -6.17 -13.38
C ASP A 153 0.58 -5.86 -14.66
N GLY A 154 1.24 -5.32 -15.68
CA GLY A 154 0.60 -5.04 -16.98
C GLY A 154 0.17 -6.32 -17.71
N ALA A 155 0.98 -7.37 -17.66
CA ALA A 155 0.63 -8.67 -18.26
C ALA A 155 -0.56 -9.34 -17.57
N ALA A 156 -0.65 -9.22 -16.24
CA ALA A 156 -1.80 -9.69 -15.46
C ALA A 156 -3.08 -8.97 -15.90
N HIS A 157 -3.08 -7.63 -15.91
CA HIS A 157 -4.26 -6.87 -16.35
C HIS A 157 -4.64 -7.16 -17.82
N ALA A 158 -3.67 -7.29 -18.72
CA ALA A 158 -3.95 -7.68 -20.11
C ALA A 158 -4.60 -9.08 -20.18
N GLY A 159 -4.17 -10.00 -19.30
CA GLY A 159 -4.81 -11.30 -19.10
C GLY A 159 -6.26 -11.18 -18.63
N VAL A 160 -6.54 -10.32 -17.64
CA VAL A 160 -7.90 -10.04 -17.16
C VAL A 160 -8.77 -9.51 -18.28
N VAL A 161 -8.33 -8.49 -19.02
CA VAL A 161 -9.13 -7.89 -20.10
C VAL A 161 -9.48 -8.91 -21.18
N ARG A 162 -8.55 -9.84 -21.48
CA ARG A 162 -8.78 -10.95 -22.40
C ARG A 162 -9.75 -11.99 -21.84
N GLY A 163 -9.62 -12.37 -20.57
CA GLY A 163 -10.39 -13.44 -19.92
C GLY A 163 -11.77 -13.01 -19.41
N ALA A 164 -11.96 -11.74 -19.08
CA ALA A 164 -13.17 -11.19 -18.44
C ALA A 164 -14.29 -10.81 -19.42
N ALA A 165 -14.36 -11.41 -20.62
CA ALA A 165 -15.46 -11.17 -21.56
C ALA A 165 -16.82 -11.42 -20.87
N ASP A 166 -17.73 -10.43 -20.91
CA ASP A 166 -19.13 -10.28 -20.41
C ASP A 166 -19.61 -10.97 -19.11
N VAL A 167 -18.92 -11.98 -18.59
CA VAL A 167 -19.33 -12.90 -17.51
C VAL A 167 -18.23 -13.08 -16.45
N GLY A 168 -17.01 -12.56 -16.69
CA GLY A 168 -15.87 -12.69 -15.78
C GLY A 168 -15.85 -11.70 -14.60
N ALA A 169 -14.78 -11.72 -13.82
CA ALA A 169 -14.52 -10.73 -12.78
C ALA A 169 -13.87 -9.45 -13.34
N PRO A 170 -14.25 -8.27 -12.80
CA PRO A 170 -13.67 -7.01 -13.24
C PRO A 170 -12.20 -6.88 -12.82
N PRO A 171 -11.36 -6.17 -13.60
CA PRO A 171 -10.00 -5.84 -13.18
C PRO A 171 -9.99 -4.80 -12.07
N VAL A 172 -9.11 -4.96 -11.09
CA VAL A 172 -8.89 -3.97 -10.03
C VAL A 172 -7.44 -3.56 -10.01
N ALA A 173 -7.16 -2.30 -10.32
CA ALA A 173 -5.82 -1.75 -10.20
C ALA A 173 -5.71 -0.84 -8.99
N VAL A 174 -4.53 -0.79 -8.41
CA VAL A 174 -4.14 0.27 -7.48
C VAL A 174 -2.92 0.93 -8.06
N VAL A 175 -2.80 2.25 -8.10
CA VAL A 175 -1.67 2.98 -8.71
C VAL A 175 -1.04 3.97 -7.75
N GLY A 176 0.21 4.37 -8.01
CA GLY A 176 0.96 5.31 -7.17
C GLY A 176 0.87 6.76 -7.62
N THR A 177 0.25 7.04 -8.76
CA THR A 177 0.09 8.38 -9.35
C THR A 177 -1.32 8.93 -9.15
N GLY A 178 -1.52 10.22 -9.40
CA GLY A 178 -2.86 10.76 -9.56
C GLY A 178 -3.59 10.06 -10.70
N LEU A 179 -4.91 9.89 -10.60
CA LEU A 179 -5.69 9.13 -11.59
C LEU A 179 -5.82 9.84 -12.96
N ASP A 180 -5.37 11.09 -13.06
CA ASP A 180 -5.17 11.87 -14.29
C ASP A 180 -3.74 11.74 -14.86
N VAL A 181 -2.86 10.99 -14.21
CA VAL A 181 -1.46 10.79 -14.61
C VAL A 181 -1.22 9.30 -14.87
N VAL A 182 -1.41 8.89 -16.13
CA VAL A 182 -1.15 7.52 -16.60
C VAL A 182 0.33 7.19 -16.49
N TYR A 183 0.66 6.17 -15.71
CA TYR A 183 2.04 5.68 -15.57
C TYR A 183 2.10 4.14 -15.43
N PRO A 184 2.92 3.46 -16.25
CA PRO A 184 3.72 3.99 -17.37
C PRO A 184 2.83 4.46 -18.53
N SER A 185 3.29 5.44 -19.30
CA SER A 185 2.54 5.95 -20.48
C SER A 185 2.27 4.87 -21.53
N SER A 186 3.12 3.85 -21.62
CA SER A 186 2.95 2.69 -22.50
C SER A 186 1.70 1.86 -22.20
N ASN A 187 1.12 1.98 -21.00
CA ASN A 187 -0.07 1.24 -20.59
C ASN A 187 -1.35 2.08 -20.72
N GLY A 188 -1.37 3.15 -21.53
CA GLY A 188 -2.52 4.05 -21.62
C GLY A 188 -3.82 3.40 -22.14
N GLU A 189 -3.72 2.52 -23.14
CA GLU A 189 -4.87 1.75 -23.61
C GLU A 189 -5.37 0.80 -22.52
N LEU A 190 -4.46 0.01 -21.93
CA LEU A 190 -4.77 -0.91 -20.84
C LEU A 190 -5.37 -0.20 -19.61
N TRP A 191 -4.89 1.00 -19.28
CA TRP A 191 -5.45 1.84 -18.23
C TRP A 191 -6.91 2.16 -18.49
N SER A 192 -7.22 2.56 -19.73
CA SER A 192 -8.60 2.89 -20.13
C SER A 192 -9.49 1.65 -20.04
N GLU A 193 -9.02 0.51 -20.55
CA GLU A 193 -9.76 -0.76 -20.47
C GLU A 193 -10.04 -1.21 -19.03
N VAL A 194 -9.07 -1.04 -18.12
CA VAL A 194 -9.25 -1.37 -16.70
C VAL A 194 -10.25 -0.42 -16.04
N ALA A 195 -10.15 0.89 -16.32
CA ALA A 195 -11.07 1.89 -15.77
C ALA A 195 -12.51 1.70 -16.27
N ASP A 196 -12.69 1.31 -17.53
CA ASP A 196 -14.00 1.12 -18.15
C ASP A 196 -14.71 -0.15 -17.67
N ARG A 197 -13.95 -1.22 -17.38
CA ARG A 197 -14.50 -2.54 -17.00
C ARG A 197 -14.47 -2.84 -15.52
N GLY A 198 -13.74 -2.04 -14.74
CA GLY A 198 -13.51 -2.28 -13.32
C GLY A 198 -13.17 -0.99 -12.59
N VAL A 199 -12.05 -0.96 -11.88
CA VAL A 199 -11.64 0.23 -11.13
C VAL A 199 -10.13 0.38 -11.01
N ILE A 200 -9.68 1.62 -11.04
CA ILE A 200 -8.33 2.04 -10.67
C ILE A 200 -8.40 2.89 -9.40
N PHE A 201 -7.81 2.38 -8.33
CA PHE A 201 -7.66 3.07 -7.07
C PHE A 201 -6.33 3.83 -6.97
N SER A 202 -6.32 4.96 -6.29
CA SER A 202 -5.09 5.66 -5.91
C SER A 202 -5.27 6.37 -4.57
N GLU A 203 -4.20 6.42 -3.77
CA GLU A 203 -4.15 7.30 -2.59
C GLU A 203 -3.52 8.68 -2.93
N SER A 204 -3.05 8.84 -4.17
CA SER A 204 -2.46 10.09 -4.64
C SER A 204 -3.51 11.02 -5.25
N PRO A 205 -3.52 12.30 -4.87
CA PRO A 205 -4.44 13.29 -5.45
C PRO A 205 -4.14 13.54 -6.93
N LEU A 206 -5.09 14.15 -7.64
CA LEU A 206 -4.90 14.55 -9.04
C LEU A 206 -3.62 15.39 -9.25
N GLY A 207 -2.96 15.16 -10.37
CA GLY A 207 -1.71 15.79 -10.78
C GLY A 207 -0.45 15.19 -10.13
N ARG A 208 -0.58 14.24 -9.20
CA ARG A 208 0.58 13.61 -8.55
C ARG A 208 1.38 12.77 -9.55
N GLN A 209 2.61 13.22 -9.78
CA GLN A 209 3.59 12.56 -10.65
C GLN A 209 4.22 11.31 -10.00
N PRO A 210 4.72 10.35 -10.80
CA PRO A 210 5.38 9.14 -10.30
C PRO A 210 6.65 9.49 -9.50
N ARG A 211 6.80 8.89 -8.32
CA ARG A 211 7.97 9.05 -7.43
C ARG A 211 8.39 7.71 -6.81
N PRO A 212 9.66 7.48 -6.46
CA PRO A 212 10.11 6.19 -5.92
C PRO A 212 9.33 5.72 -4.69
N GLY A 213 9.09 6.59 -3.69
CA GLY A 213 8.45 6.21 -2.42
C GLY A 213 6.95 5.86 -2.51
N VAL A 214 6.23 6.37 -3.53
CA VAL A 214 4.77 6.13 -3.64
C VAL A 214 4.43 4.71 -4.11
N PHE A 215 5.34 4.01 -4.80
CA PHE A 215 5.05 2.67 -5.30
C PHE A 215 5.12 1.59 -4.21
N PRO A 216 6.14 1.53 -3.34
CA PRO A 216 6.11 0.64 -2.17
C PRO A 216 4.94 0.95 -1.24
N ALA A 217 4.65 2.24 -1.02
CA ALA A 217 3.50 2.69 -0.25
C ALA A 217 2.17 2.14 -0.78
N ARG A 218 1.99 2.14 -2.10
CA ARG A 218 0.79 1.62 -2.75
C ARG A 218 0.61 0.12 -2.54
N ASN A 219 1.69 -0.65 -2.45
CA ASN A 219 1.64 -2.12 -2.41
C ASN A 219 0.89 -2.66 -1.17
N ARG A 220 0.85 -1.93 -0.05
CA ARG A 220 0.01 -2.33 1.10
C ARG A 220 -1.48 -2.37 0.76
N ILE A 221 -1.96 -1.50 -0.13
CA ILE A 221 -3.36 -1.48 -0.57
C ILE A 221 -3.63 -2.68 -1.47
N ILE A 222 -2.71 -3.03 -2.38
CA ILE A 222 -2.83 -4.24 -3.21
C ILE A 222 -2.96 -5.49 -2.33
N ALA A 223 -2.09 -5.61 -1.32
CA ALA A 223 -2.14 -6.72 -0.37
C ALA A 223 -3.47 -6.74 0.40
N ALA A 224 -3.90 -5.62 1.00
CA ALA A 224 -5.12 -5.54 1.77
C ALA A 224 -6.40 -5.86 0.95
N LEU A 225 -6.41 -5.50 -0.34
CA LEU A 225 -7.51 -5.81 -1.26
C LEU A 225 -7.55 -7.28 -1.70
N SER A 226 -6.70 -8.18 -1.20
CA SER A 226 -6.54 -9.54 -1.73
C SER A 226 -6.84 -10.64 -0.70
N ASP A 227 -7.32 -11.80 -1.15
CA ASP A 227 -7.42 -12.99 -0.30
C ASP A 227 -6.11 -13.79 -0.29
N VAL A 228 -5.37 -13.72 -1.40
CA VAL A 228 -4.05 -14.35 -1.62
C VAL A 228 -3.18 -13.42 -2.46
N VAL A 229 -1.86 -13.45 -2.27
CA VAL A 229 -0.88 -12.75 -3.14
C VAL A 229 -0.02 -13.76 -3.89
N VAL A 230 0.04 -13.67 -5.21
CA VAL A 230 0.90 -14.47 -6.08
C VAL A 230 2.04 -13.61 -6.63
N VAL A 231 3.28 -14.00 -6.33
CA VAL A 231 4.49 -13.39 -6.91
C VAL A 231 4.95 -14.24 -8.10
N VAL A 232 4.88 -13.68 -9.31
CA VAL A 232 5.19 -14.45 -10.54
C VAL A 232 6.69 -14.46 -10.87
N GLU A 233 7.33 -13.30 -10.80
CA GLU A 233 8.78 -13.17 -10.93
C GLU A 233 9.26 -12.03 -10.05
N SER A 234 10.39 -12.21 -9.38
CA SER A 234 11.08 -11.17 -8.63
C SER A 234 12.56 -11.51 -8.53
N HIS A 235 13.42 -10.52 -8.72
CA HIS A 235 14.80 -10.65 -8.26
C HIS A 235 14.85 -10.61 -6.72
N TYR A 236 15.98 -11.02 -6.14
CA TYR A 236 16.23 -10.88 -4.71
C TYR A 236 16.16 -9.39 -4.29
N GLY A 237 15.42 -9.08 -3.22
CA GLY A 237 15.16 -7.69 -2.81
C GLY A 237 14.30 -6.87 -3.79
N GLY A 238 13.56 -7.53 -4.69
CA GLY A 238 12.70 -6.86 -5.67
C GLY A 238 11.47 -6.18 -5.08
N GLY A 239 10.97 -5.16 -5.78
CA GLY A 239 9.85 -4.33 -5.31
C GLY A 239 8.54 -5.09 -5.06
N SER A 240 8.34 -6.24 -5.71
CA SER A 240 7.19 -7.12 -5.49
C SER A 240 7.27 -7.87 -4.15
N LEU A 241 8.47 -8.02 -3.57
CA LEU A 241 8.63 -8.64 -2.25
C LEU A 241 8.05 -7.77 -1.13
N TYR A 242 7.99 -6.44 -1.29
CA TYR A 242 7.27 -5.59 -0.33
C TYR A 242 5.77 -5.90 -0.30
N THR A 243 5.18 -6.30 -1.43
CA THR A 243 3.78 -6.75 -1.44
C THR A 243 3.63 -8.07 -0.70
N ALA A 244 4.56 -9.01 -0.88
CA ALA A 244 4.58 -10.27 -0.13
C ALA A 244 4.75 -10.03 1.38
N GLU A 245 5.63 -9.12 1.78
CA GLU A 245 5.84 -8.74 3.18
C GLU A 245 4.58 -8.07 3.76
N ALA A 246 3.96 -7.14 3.02
CA ALA A 246 2.71 -6.50 3.41
C ALA A 246 1.55 -7.50 3.56
N ALA A 247 1.52 -8.56 2.73
CA ALA A 247 0.56 -9.64 2.84
C ALA A 247 0.83 -10.53 4.07
N ALA A 248 2.09 -10.91 4.30
CA ALA A 248 2.49 -11.70 5.46
C ALA A 248 2.11 -11.02 6.79
N ARG A 249 2.32 -9.69 6.91
CA ARG A 249 1.91 -8.92 8.09
C ARG A 249 0.39 -8.89 8.33
N ARG A 250 -0.40 -9.19 7.31
CA ARG A 250 -1.88 -9.28 7.37
C ARG A 250 -2.37 -10.72 7.50
N SER A 251 -1.46 -11.69 7.65
CA SER A 251 -1.79 -13.13 7.56
C SER A 251 -2.51 -13.48 6.25
N ILE A 252 -2.22 -12.76 5.17
CA ILE A 252 -2.70 -13.07 3.83
C ILE A 252 -1.69 -14.05 3.21
N PRO A 253 -2.13 -15.25 2.77
CA PRO A 253 -1.22 -16.24 2.20
C PRO A 253 -0.45 -15.69 1.00
N VAL A 254 0.86 -15.96 1.00
CA VAL A 254 1.76 -15.64 -0.10
C VAL A 254 2.04 -16.92 -0.88
N CYS A 255 1.90 -16.79 -2.19
CA CYS A 255 2.16 -17.81 -3.18
C CYS A 255 3.27 -17.32 -4.13
N ALA A 256 4.05 -18.25 -4.69
CA ALA A 256 5.12 -17.92 -5.60
C ALA A 256 5.15 -18.89 -6.79
N VAL A 257 5.40 -18.34 -7.98
CA VAL A 257 5.61 -19.15 -9.18
C VAL A 257 7.06 -19.67 -9.16
N PRO A 258 7.29 -20.99 -9.22
CA PRO A 258 8.63 -21.55 -9.33
C PRO A 258 9.30 -21.14 -10.64
N GLY A 259 10.61 -20.88 -10.59
CA GLY A 259 11.38 -20.57 -11.79
C GLY A 259 12.77 -21.17 -11.81
N SER A 260 13.42 -21.11 -12.96
CA SER A 260 14.77 -21.64 -13.13
C SER A 260 15.74 -21.04 -12.11
N VAL A 261 16.52 -21.88 -11.42
CA VAL A 261 17.60 -21.43 -10.51
C VAL A 261 18.72 -20.66 -11.22
N HIS A 262 18.76 -20.71 -12.56
CA HIS A 262 19.68 -19.91 -13.38
C HIS A 262 19.10 -18.55 -13.80
N SER A 263 17.81 -18.30 -13.50
CA SER A 263 17.15 -17.04 -13.81
C SER A 263 17.20 -16.10 -12.61
N ARG A 264 17.88 -14.95 -12.78
CA ARG A 264 17.84 -13.87 -11.77
C ARG A 264 16.44 -13.34 -11.48
N ALA A 265 15.53 -13.44 -12.46
CA ALA A 265 14.14 -13.02 -12.29
C ALA A 265 13.34 -13.98 -11.37
N SER A 266 13.88 -15.15 -11.05
CA SER A 266 13.24 -16.17 -10.21
C SER A 266 13.87 -16.28 -8.82
N GLU A 267 14.94 -15.54 -8.51
CA GLU A 267 15.63 -15.63 -7.22
C GLU A 267 14.71 -15.32 -6.03
N GLY A 268 13.92 -14.26 -6.14
CA GLY A 268 13.00 -13.85 -5.09
C GLY A 268 11.81 -14.80 -4.94
N THR A 269 11.25 -15.33 -6.03
CA THR A 269 10.16 -16.30 -5.95
C THR A 269 10.65 -17.64 -5.39
N ASN A 270 11.83 -18.10 -5.81
CA ASN A 270 12.43 -19.31 -5.26
C ASN A 270 12.79 -19.15 -3.77
N ALA A 271 13.23 -17.96 -3.33
CA ALA A 271 13.43 -17.66 -1.91
C ALA A 271 12.12 -17.77 -1.12
N LEU A 272 11.03 -17.18 -1.62
CA LEU A 272 9.70 -17.32 -0.99
C LEU A 272 9.26 -18.78 -0.86
N LEU A 273 9.55 -19.63 -1.86
CA LEU A 273 9.26 -21.07 -1.81
C LEU A 273 10.09 -21.79 -0.74
N VAL A 274 11.37 -21.41 -0.58
CA VAL A 274 12.23 -21.93 0.50
C VAL A 274 11.68 -21.51 1.87
N ASP A 275 11.14 -20.29 1.98
CA ASP A 275 10.50 -19.77 3.19
C ASP A 275 9.12 -20.40 3.47
N GLY A 276 8.67 -21.33 2.62
CA GLY A 276 7.44 -22.10 2.81
C GLY A 276 6.19 -21.49 2.17
N CYS A 277 6.33 -20.50 1.28
CA CYS A 277 5.21 -19.99 0.50
C CYS A 277 4.67 -21.07 -0.46
N VAL A 278 3.37 -20.98 -0.78
CA VAL A 278 2.70 -22.00 -1.61
C VAL A 278 3.18 -21.91 -3.07
N PRO A 279 3.62 -23.02 -3.70
CA PRO A 279 3.97 -23.03 -5.11
C PRO A 279 2.73 -22.90 -5.99
N VAL A 280 2.81 -22.06 -7.02
CA VAL A 280 1.74 -21.89 -8.03
C VAL A 280 2.25 -22.32 -9.40
N ARG A 281 1.56 -23.31 -9.98
CA ARG A 281 1.84 -23.82 -11.34
C ARG A 281 0.77 -23.35 -12.33
N ASP A 282 -0.47 -23.24 -11.87
CA ASP A 282 -1.65 -22.86 -12.66
C ASP A 282 -2.73 -22.20 -11.79
N ALA A 283 -3.85 -21.81 -12.40
CA ALA A 283 -4.96 -21.16 -11.70
C ALA A 283 -5.62 -22.05 -10.63
N THR A 284 -5.54 -23.37 -10.74
CA THR A 284 -6.12 -24.31 -9.78
C THR A 284 -5.42 -24.17 -8.43
N ASP A 285 -4.10 -24.11 -8.42
CA ASP A 285 -3.31 -23.92 -7.19
C ASP A 285 -3.74 -22.63 -6.46
N VAL A 286 -4.01 -21.56 -7.22
CA VAL A 286 -4.48 -20.27 -6.68
C VAL A 286 -5.91 -20.37 -6.14
N LEU A 287 -6.82 -21.03 -6.85
CA LEU A 287 -8.21 -21.24 -6.41
C LEU A 287 -8.28 -22.04 -5.10
N VAL A 288 -7.42 -23.06 -4.95
CA VAL A 288 -7.28 -23.82 -3.70
C VAL A 288 -6.80 -22.91 -2.57
N ALA A 289 -5.75 -22.12 -2.80
CA ALA A 289 -5.23 -21.19 -1.79
C ALA A 289 -6.28 -20.17 -1.34
N ILE A 290 -7.05 -19.60 -2.26
CA ILE A 290 -8.16 -18.67 -1.95
C ILE A 290 -9.24 -19.36 -1.12
N SER A 291 -9.63 -20.57 -1.51
CA SER A 291 -10.68 -21.33 -0.81
C SER A 291 -10.29 -21.61 0.64
N LEU A 292 -9.04 -22.01 0.88
CA LEU A 292 -8.49 -22.21 2.22
C LEU A 292 -8.44 -20.90 3.03
N ALA A 293 -7.96 -19.81 2.41
CA ALA A 293 -7.86 -18.50 3.05
C ALA A 293 -9.23 -17.97 3.52
N ARG A 294 -10.28 -18.14 2.69
CA ARG A 294 -11.63 -17.69 3.00
C ARG A 294 -12.33 -18.56 4.04
N ALA A 295 -12.17 -19.89 3.96
CA ALA A 295 -12.72 -20.82 4.94
C ALA A 295 -12.16 -20.57 6.37
N GLY A 296 -10.88 -20.19 6.47
CA GLY A 296 -10.26 -19.79 7.73
C GLY A 296 -10.92 -18.56 8.36
N ARG A 297 -11.25 -17.55 7.57
CA ARG A 297 -11.91 -16.31 8.04
C ARG A 297 -13.34 -16.54 8.49
N GLU A 298 -14.10 -17.37 7.78
CA GLU A 298 -15.48 -17.71 8.16
C GLU A 298 -15.53 -18.47 9.50
N SER A 299 -14.49 -19.25 9.81
CA SER A 299 -14.38 -19.98 11.08
C SER A 299 -14.09 -19.07 12.28
N GLU A 300 -13.41 -17.94 12.07
CA GLU A 300 -13.14 -16.95 13.12
C GLU A 300 -14.37 -16.07 13.45
N VAL A 301 -15.32 -15.95 12.52
CA VAL A 301 -16.52 -15.09 12.65
C VAL A 301 -17.75 -15.86 13.20
N GLY A 302 -17.55 -17.09 13.71
CA GLY A 302 -18.62 -17.87 14.36
C GLY A 302 -19.28 -17.16 15.56
N PRO A 303 -20.57 -17.43 15.87
CA PRO A 303 -21.30 -16.69 16.89
C PRO A 303 -20.80 -17.07 18.29
N GLY A 304 -19.93 -16.23 18.86
CA GLY A 304 -19.58 -16.24 20.27
C GLY A 304 -18.13 -16.64 20.55
N SER A 305 -17.22 -15.66 20.52
CA SER A 305 -15.96 -15.76 21.27
C SER A 305 -15.45 -14.37 21.68
N SER A 306 -16.18 -13.70 22.55
CA SER A 306 -15.55 -12.77 23.48
C SER A 306 -14.71 -13.57 24.48
N SER A 307 -13.43 -13.77 24.20
CA SER A 307 -12.48 -14.15 25.24
C SER A 307 -11.14 -13.50 24.96
N ALA A 308 -10.80 -12.53 25.82
CA ALA A 308 -9.50 -11.89 25.88
C ALA A 308 -8.35 -12.91 25.94
N PRO A 309 -7.18 -12.65 25.32
CA PRO A 309 -6.08 -13.58 25.41
C PRO A 309 -5.41 -13.46 26.78
N GLY A 310 -5.67 -14.43 27.64
CA GLY A 310 -4.88 -14.71 28.82
C GLY A 310 -3.48 -15.18 28.44
N ALA A 311 -2.49 -14.58 29.10
CA ALA A 311 -1.08 -14.90 28.98
C ALA A 311 -0.81 -16.42 29.04
N ARG A 312 -0.17 -16.96 28.01
CA ARG A 312 0.56 -18.23 28.10
C ARG A 312 2.02 -18.01 27.72
N THR A 313 2.83 -18.28 28.74
CA THR A 313 4.28 -18.28 28.82
C THR A 313 4.91 -19.25 27.83
N SER A 314 5.82 -18.76 26.98
CA SER A 314 6.83 -19.59 26.31
C SER A 314 8.19 -19.45 27.00
N ARG A 315 8.80 -20.60 27.27
CA ARG A 315 10.03 -20.83 28.03
C ARG A 315 11.29 -20.38 27.26
N SER A 316 12.23 -19.79 28.01
CA SER A 316 13.72 -19.86 27.98
C SER A 316 14.37 -20.73 26.88
N THR A 317 15.50 -20.43 26.21
CA THR A 317 16.75 -19.63 26.41
C THR A 317 17.66 -19.91 25.16
N PRO A 318 18.88 -19.35 24.92
CA PRO A 318 19.83 -18.74 25.87
C PRO A 318 20.50 -17.40 25.50
N ASN A 319 20.97 -16.78 26.58
CA ASN A 319 21.80 -15.59 26.72
C ASN A 319 23.05 -15.53 25.83
N HIS A 320 23.36 -14.31 25.38
CA HIS A 320 24.74 -13.82 25.30
C HIS A 320 24.86 -12.45 25.99
N PRO A 321 26.01 -12.14 26.61
CA PRO A 321 26.08 -11.27 27.79
C PRO A 321 26.04 -9.78 27.43
N THR A 322 25.12 -9.04 28.06
CA THR A 322 25.15 -7.57 28.09
C THR A 322 26.15 -7.10 29.14
N ARG A 323 27.17 -6.37 28.70
CA ARG A 323 28.05 -5.57 29.54
C ARG A 323 27.25 -4.37 30.06
N SER A 324 27.07 -4.29 31.37
CA SER A 324 26.52 -3.14 32.06
C SER A 324 27.49 -1.97 32.01
N THR A 325 27.06 -0.83 31.46
CA THR A 325 27.63 0.47 31.82
C THR A 325 26.49 1.42 32.17
N THR A 326 26.33 1.62 33.48
CA THR A 326 25.67 2.78 34.08
C THR A 326 26.27 4.07 33.55
N GLY A 327 25.43 5.04 33.20
CA GLY A 327 25.84 6.45 33.24
C GLY A 327 25.23 7.35 32.18
N GLY A 328 24.44 8.32 32.64
CA GLY A 328 24.49 9.68 32.12
C GLY A 328 23.45 10.05 31.05
N ARG A 329 22.34 10.63 31.50
CA ARG A 329 21.47 11.47 30.67
C ARG A 329 22.32 12.65 30.13
N ARG A 330 22.59 12.66 28.82
CA ARG A 330 23.28 13.76 28.10
C ARG A 330 22.35 14.36 27.02
N PRO A 331 22.55 15.63 26.65
CA PRO A 331 21.49 16.50 26.12
C PRO A 331 21.19 16.27 24.63
N GLN A 332 19.90 16.22 24.29
CA GLN A 332 19.34 16.01 22.95
C GLN A 332 19.76 17.04 21.88
N ALA A 333 20.39 18.16 22.26
CA ALA A 333 20.64 19.28 21.34
C ALA A 333 21.88 19.11 20.44
N SER A 334 22.77 18.14 20.68
CA SER A 334 24.02 17.98 19.91
C SER A 334 23.99 16.92 18.79
N ALA A 335 22.92 16.13 18.68
CA ALA A 335 22.84 15.02 17.70
C ALA A 335 22.22 15.43 16.35
N GLU A 336 21.29 16.39 16.33
CA GLU A 336 20.59 16.83 15.10
C GLU A 336 21.51 17.51 14.06
N ALA A 337 22.67 18.01 14.51
CA ALA A 337 23.63 18.74 13.68
C ALA A 337 24.53 17.84 12.82
N ALA A 338 24.62 16.54 13.11
CA ALA A 338 25.52 15.60 12.43
C ALA A 338 24.83 14.68 11.40
N MET A 339 23.50 14.77 11.26
CA MET A 339 22.75 13.94 10.32
C MET A 339 22.93 14.41 8.88
N ASP A 340 23.21 13.48 7.98
CA ASP A 340 23.12 13.72 6.54
C ASP A 340 21.66 13.89 6.09
N ALA A 341 21.43 14.21 4.81
CA ALA A 341 20.09 14.50 4.31
C ALA A 341 19.13 13.28 4.40
N PRO A 342 19.53 12.05 4.01
CA PRO A 342 18.71 10.86 4.22
C PRO A 342 18.40 10.55 5.69
N GLN A 343 19.39 10.63 6.58
CA GLN A 343 19.21 10.41 8.02
C GLN A 343 18.24 11.44 8.61
N ARG A 344 18.38 12.72 8.25
CA ARG A 344 17.46 13.76 8.72
C ARG A 344 16.02 13.50 8.24
N ALA A 345 15.86 13.08 6.98
CA ALA A 345 14.53 12.74 6.45
C ALA A 345 13.90 11.57 7.23
N VAL A 346 14.64 10.48 7.46
CA VAL A 346 14.17 9.34 8.27
C VAL A 346 13.87 9.76 9.70
N TRP A 347 14.74 10.53 10.35
CA TRP A 347 14.53 11.05 11.70
C TRP A 347 13.25 11.87 11.84
N GLU A 348 12.96 12.72 10.84
CA GLU A 348 11.70 13.48 10.80
C GLU A 348 10.48 12.62 10.48
N ALA A 349 10.68 11.49 9.80
CA ALA A 349 9.64 10.56 9.43
C ALA A 349 9.28 9.54 10.52
N VAL A 350 10.18 9.23 11.45
CA VAL A 350 9.92 8.28 12.54
C VAL A 350 9.28 9.00 13.73
N ASP A 351 8.23 8.40 14.30
CA ASP A 351 7.53 8.91 15.48
C ASP A 351 8.16 8.34 16.76
N ASP A 352 7.75 8.81 17.94
CA ASP A 352 8.15 8.23 19.25
C ASP A 352 7.46 6.87 19.53
N THR A 353 6.65 6.39 18.59
CA THR A 353 5.98 5.08 18.60
C THR A 353 6.43 4.26 17.39
N PRO A 354 6.28 2.92 17.39
CA PRO A 354 6.70 2.07 16.28
C PRO A 354 6.17 2.53 14.91
N THR A 355 7.07 2.99 14.04
CA THR A 355 6.80 3.38 12.66
C THR A 355 7.28 2.26 11.72
N ALA A 356 6.37 1.65 10.97
CA ALA A 356 6.70 0.62 9.97
C ALA A 356 7.60 1.16 8.84
N PHE A 357 8.41 0.29 8.22
CA PHE A 357 9.32 0.70 7.15
C PHE A 357 8.61 1.41 5.99
N GLU A 358 7.45 0.92 5.56
CA GLU A 358 6.68 1.53 4.49
C GLU A 358 6.22 2.93 4.86
N THR A 359 5.90 3.14 6.13
CA THR A 359 5.54 4.46 6.66
C THR A 359 6.72 5.42 6.58
N ILE A 360 7.95 4.94 6.78
CA ILE A 360 9.18 5.74 6.58
C ILE A 360 9.35 6.07 5.08
N LEU A 361 9.19 5.10 4.19
CA LEU A 361 9.25 5.33 2.73
C LEU A 361 8.20 6.35 2.27
N ILE A 362 6.98 6.26 2.81
CA ILE A 362 5.86 7.17 2.55
C ILE A 362 6.20 8.62 2.98
N ARG A 363 6.92 8.78 4.08
CA ARG A 363 7.18 10.10 4.68
C ARG A 363 8.44 10.79 4.15
N THR A 364 9.40 10.04 3.62
CA THR A 364 10.75 10.53 3.30
C THR A 364 11.02 10.71 1.80
N ASP A 365 10.17 10.14 0.92
CA ASP A 365 10.41 10.07 -0.54
C ASP A 365 11.76 9.40 -0.92
N LEU A 366 12.45 8.75 0.03
CA LEU A 366 13.73 8.06 -0.21
C LEU A 366 13.54 6.78 -1.04
N THR A 367 14.61 6.36 -1.72
CA THR A 367 14.67 5.00 -2.27
C THR A 367 14.74 4.00 -1.11
N ILE A 368 14.30 2.76 -1.34
CA ILE A 368 14.36 1.74 -0.30
C ILE A 368 15.79 1.54 0.25
N PRO A 369 16.84 1.38 -0.59
CA PRO A 369 18.19 1.22 -0.07
C PRO A 369 18.62 2.42 0.79
N ALA A 370 18.33 3.65 0.34
CA ALA A 370 18.70 4.85 1.09
C ALA A 370 17.92 4.98 2.41
N ALA A 371 16.64 4.61 2.43
CA ALA A 371 15.84 4.62 3.65
C ALA A 371 16.30 3.53 4.63
N ALA A 372 16.61 2.32 4.13
CA ALA A 372 17.12 1.21 4.94
C ALA A 372 18.48 1.57 5.56
N GLU A 373 19.41 2.06 4.75
CA GLU A 373 20.74 2.49 5.19
C GLU A 373 20.66 3.65 6.21
N ALA A 374 19.78 4.63 5.98
CA ALA A 374 19.56 5.71 6.93
C ALA A 374 18.93 5.22 8.25
N CYS A 375 18.01 4.27 8.19
CA CYS A 375 17.43 3.65 9.38
C CYS A 375 18.49 2.87 10.18
N GLU A 376 19.32 2.06 9.51
CA GLU A 376 20.41 1.31 10.13
C GLU A 376 21.42 2.24 10.81
N HIS A 377 21.89 3.27 10.11
CA HIS A 377 22.82 4.25 10.69
C HIS A 377 22.23 4.96 11.91
N LEU A 378 20.96 5.35 11.88
CA LEU A 378 20.32 6.00 13.02
C LEU A 378 20.14 5.05 14.21
N VAL A 379 19.98 3.75 13.98
CA VAL A 379 19.98 2.72 15.04
C VAL A 379 21.38 2.56 15.63
N GLU A 380 22.41 2.48 14.80
CA GLU A 380 23.82 2.40 15.25
C GLU A 380 24.24 3.62 16.07
N GLN A 381 23.74 4.80 15.72
CA GLN A 381 23.94 6.05 16.45
C GLN A 381 23.08 6.16 17.72
N GLY A 382 22.27 5.14 18.03
CA GLY A 382 21.37 5.10 19.18
C GLY A 382 20.23 6.12 19.11
N GLN A 383 19.97 6.71 17.94
CA GLN A 383 18.88 7.67 17.74
C GLN A 383 17.55 6.94 17.56
N LEU A 384 17.54 5.80 16.87
CA LEU A 384 16.37 4.95 16.69
C LEU A 384 16.52 3.61 17.41
N VAL A 385 15.39 3.05 17.82
CA VAL A 385 15.24 1.65 18.21
C VAL A 385 14.55 0.92 17.06
N ALA A 386 15.03 -0.27 16.72
CA ALA A 386 14.43 -1.11 15.68
C ALA A 386 13.78 -2.36 16.28
N GLY A 387 12.68 -2.79 15.66
CA GLY A 387 12.10 -4.13 15.82
C GLY A 387 11.85 -4.78 14.46
N ALA A 388 11.04 -5.84 14.42
CA ALA A 388 10.74 -6.54 13.18
C ALA A 388 9.96 -5.65 12.20
N GLY A 389 10.68 -4.95 11.31
CA GLY A 389 10.11 -4.09 10.26
C GLY A 389 9.61 -2.73 10.74
N TRP A 390 9.99 -2.27 11.94
CA TRP A 390 9.59 -0.97 12.48
C TRP A 390 10.73 -0.26 13.22
N TRP A 391 10.65 1.07 13.29
CA TRP A 391 11.58 1.94 14.01
C TRP A 391 10.82 2.95 14.87
N SER A 392 11.37 3.31 16.04
CA SER A 392 10.87 4.42 16.87
C SER A 392 12.05 5.25 17.37
N LYS A 393 11.82 6.49 17.79
CA LYS A 393 12.86 7.31 18.46
C LYS A 393 13.25 6.69 19.81
N SER A 394 14.55 6.71 20.11
CA SER A 394 15.14 6.21 21.36
C SER A 394 14.88 7.08 22.58
#